data_AF-A0A7J2L6A4-F1
#
_entry.id   AF-A0A7J2L6A4-F1
#
_cell.length_a   1.000
_cell.length_b   1.000
_cell.length_c   1.000
_cell.angle_alpha   90.00
_cell.angle_beta   90.00
_cell.angle_gamma   90.00
#
_symmetry.space_group_name_H-M   'P 1'
#
loop_
_entity.id
_entity.type
_entity.pdbx_description
1 polymer ?
#
loop_
_entity_poly.entity_id
_entity_poly.type
_entity_poly.pdbx_seq_one_letter_code
_entity_poly.pdbx_strand_id
1 'polypeptide(L)' 'MSVTIEIPKSLFQKAVERNIDVEKFIIESLIQKLDLDPKEEASIHAELAEKFFREGKNLIKKDPIQASE' A
#
# COMPACT_ATOMS: atom_id res chain seq x y z
N MET A 1 -0.47 7.31 11.91
CA MET A 1 0.45 8.40 11.57
C MET A 1 0.85 8.20 10.11
N SER A 2 0.74 9.22 9.24
CA SER A 2 1.11 9.07 7.82
C SER A 2 2.49 9.67 7.57
N VAL A 3 3.35 8.92 6.85
CA VAL A 3 4.66 9.37 6.41
C VAL A 3 4.60 9.58 4.90
N THR A 4 4.99 10.76 4.42
CA THR A 4 5.07 11.07 2.98
C THR A 4 6.50 10.87 2.49
N ILE A 5 6.67 10.16 1.37
CA ILE A 5 7.97 9.93 0.73
C ILE A 5 7.94 10.58 -0.65
N GLU A 6 8.94 11.39 -0.96
CA GLU A 6 9.10 11.95 -2.31
C GLU A 6 9.83 10.96 -3.22
N ILE A 7 9.22 10.64 -4.36
CA ILE A 7 9.78 9.74 -5.36
C ILE A 7 9.99 10.52 -6.66
N PRO A 8 11.20 10.49 -7.26
CA PRO A 8 11.43 11.11 -8.55
C PRO A 8 10.44 10.61 -9.61
N LYS A 9 9.83 11.54 -10.35
CA LYS A 9 8.80 11.21 -11.36
C LYS A 9 9.27 10.16 -12.38
N SER A 10 10.52 10.26 -12.82
CA SER A 10 11.12 9.30 -13.78
C SER A 10 11.21 7.88 -13.21
N LEU A 11 11.40 7.74 -11.91
CA LEU A 11 11.44 6.44 -11.24
C LEU A 11 10.03 5.87 -11.07
N PHE A 12 9.08 6.70 -10.62
CA PHE A 12 7.68 6.31 -10.50
C PHE A 12 7.11 5.83 -11.85
N GLN A 13 7.38 6.56 -12.93
CA GLN A 13 6.95 6.17 -14.29
C GLN A 13 7.48 4.80 -14.69
N LYS A 14 8.77 4.53 -14.45
CA LYS A 14 9.37 3.21 -14.74
C LYS A 14 8.76 2.09 -13.90
N ALA A 15 8.35 2.37 -12.66
CA ALA A 15 7.67 1.40 -11.82
C ALA A 15 6.28 1.06 -12.40
N VAL A 16 5.51 2.09 -12.77
CA VAL A 16 4.18 1.93 -13.39
C VAL A 16 4.26 1.18 -14.72
N GLU A 17 5.20 1.53 -15.60
CA GLU A 17 5.45 0.83 -16.88
C GLU A 17 5.73 -0.68 -16.70
N ARG A 18 6.22 -1.06 -15.52
CA ARG A 18 6.56 -2.45 -15.16
C ARG A 18 5.49 -3.12 -14.30
N ASN A 19 4.31 -2.51 -14.13
CA ASN A 19 3.24 -2.99 -13.24
C ASN A 19 3.70 -3.19 -11.79
N ILE A 20 4.59 -2.33 -11.30
CA ILE A 20 5.06 -2.34 -9.91
C ILE A 20 4.18 -1.39 -9.09
N ASP A 21 3.47 -1.93 -8.11
CA ASP A 21 2.86 -1.15 -7.04
C ASP A 21 3.97 -0.65 -6.10
N VAL A 22 4.21 0.66 -6.14
CA VAL A 22 5.28 1.32 -5.41
C VAL A 22 5.03 1.29 -3.90
N GLU A 23 3.78 1.45 -3.45
CA GLU A 23 3.45 1.40 -2.02
C GLU A 23 3.72 0.00 -1.48
N LYS A 24 3.18 -1.03 -2.16
CA LYS A 24 3.41 -2.42 -1.80
C LYS A 24 4.90 -2.76 -1.81
N PHE A 25 5.61 -2.39 -2.86
CA PHE A 25 7.05 -2.67 -2.99
C PHE A 25 7.86 -2.12 -1.80
N ILE A 26 7.57 -0.89 -1.37
CA ILE A 26 8.26 -0.26 -0.24
C ILE A 26 7.95 -1.00 1.07
N ILE A 27 6.69 -1.35 1.31
CA ILE A 27 6.28 -2.08 2.53
C ILE A 27 6.99 -3.43 2.62
N GLU A 28 6.93 -4.23 1.55
CA GLU A 28 7.59 -5.54 1.49
C GLU A 28 9.11 -5.42 1.67
N SER A 29 9.72 -4.42 1.04
CA SER A 29 11.15 -4.16 1.16
C SER A 29 11.55 -3.83 2.60
N LEU A 30 10.71 -3.08 3.34
CA LEU A 30 10.97 -2.75 4.74
C LEU A 30 10.82 -3.97 5.65
N ILE A 31 9.77 -4.78 5.47
CA ILE A 31 9.55 -6.02 6.22
C ILE A 31 10.76 -6.94 6.06
N GLN A 32 11.18 -7.19 4.81
CA GLN A 32 12.34 -8.03 4.51
C GLN A 32 13.65 -7.45 5.04
N LYS A 33 13.83 -6.12 4.97
CA LYS A 33 15.09 -5.47 5.39
C LYS A 33 15.26 -5.42 6.90
N LEU A 34 14.15 -5.34 7.64
CA LEU A 34 14.13 -5.27 9.09
C LEU A 34 14.15 -6.64 9.76
N ASP A 35 14.05 -7.73 8.99
CA ASP A 35 14.06 -9.12 9.49
C ASP A 35 13.01 -9.35 10.59
N LEU A 36 11.80 -8.81 10.34
CA LEU A 36 10.69 -8.89 11.27
C LEU A 36 10.26 -10.33 11.50
N ASP A 37 9.82 -10.64 12.72
CA ASP A 37 9.28 -11.96 12.99
C ASP A 37 7.89 -12.15 12.34
N PRO A 38 7.42 -13.40 12.14
CA PRO A 38 6.15 -13.66 11.46
C PRO A 38 4.92 -12.99 12.12
N LYS A 39 4.96 -12.69 13.42
CA LYS A 39 3.86 -11.99 14.11
C LYS A 39 3.90 -10.51 13.80
N GLU A 40 5.08 -9.90 13.78
CA GLU A 40 5.27 -8.50 13.41
C GLU A 40 4.82 -8.25 11.97
N GLU A 41 5.26 -9.11 11.03
CA GLU A 41 4.84 -9.07 9.63
C GLU A 41 3.31 -9.19 9.49
N ALA A 42 2.70 -10.17 10.17
CA ALA A 42 1.25 -10.36 10.14
C ALA A 42 0.48 -9.14 10.68
N SER A 43 1.00 -8.49 11.72
CA SER A 43 0.39 -7.27 12.28
C SER A 43 0.41 -6.12 11.28
N ILE A 44 1.54 -5.91 10.60
CA ILE A 44 1.68 -4.86 9.57
C ILE A 44 0.71 -5.09 8.41
N HIS A 45 0.59 -6.33 7.93
CA HIS A 45 -0.37 -6.65 6.88
C HIS A 45 -1.83 -6.46 7.33
N ALA A 46 -2.15 -6.76 8.59
CA ALA A 46 -3.47 -6.53 9.14
C ALA A 46 -3.82 -5.03 9.18
N GLU A 47 -2.87 -4.18 9.59
CA GLU A 47 -3.03 -2.71 9.55
C GLU A 47 -3.27 -2.20 8.12
N LEU A 48 -2.53 -2.73 7.15
CA LEU A 48 -2.68 -2.37 5.74
C LEU A 48 -4.05 -2.81 5.18
N ALA A 49 -4.49 -4.02 5.51
CA ALA A 49 -5.81 -4.52 5.13
C ALA A 49 -6.94 -3.67 5.72
N GLU A 50 -6.80 -3.25 6.99
CA GLU A 50 -7.77 -2.37 7.63
C GLU A 50 -7.83 -1.00 6.94
N LYS A 51 -6.67 -0.42 6.58
CA LYS A 51 -6.59 0.83 5.81
C LYS A 51 -7.37 0.71 4.50
N PHE A 52 -7.08 -0.30 3.67
CA PHE A 52 -7.74 -0.47 2.38
C PHE A 52 -9.23 -0.78 2.53
N PHE A 53 -9.64 -1.55 3.54
CA PHE A 53 -11.04 -1.79 3.82
C PHE A 53 -11.80 -0.50 4.19
N ARG A 54 -11.19 0.38 4.98
CA ARG A 54 -11.77 1.69 5.33
C ARG A 54 -11.85 2.60 4.11
N GLU A 55 -10.82 2.62 3.27
CA GLU A 55 -10.79 3.37 2.01
C GLU A 55 -11.89 2.91 1.06
N GLY A 56 -12.01 1.60 0.79
CA GLY A 56 -13.07 1.02 -0.02
C GLY A 56 -14.47 1.34 0.52
N LYS A 57 -14.68 1.26 1.84
CA LYS A 57 -15.94 1.67 2.48
C LYS A 57 -16.28 3.15 2.27
N ASN A 58 -15.28 4.02 2.24
CA ASN A 58 -15.48 5.44 1.99
C ASN A 58 -15.78 5.73 0.52
N LEU A 59 -15.29 4.90 -0.40
CA LEU A 59 -15.64 4.98 -1.83
C LEU A 59 -17.11 4.63 -2.06
N ILE A 60 -17.67 3.61 -1.39
CA ILE A 60 -19.12 3.27 -1.45
C ILE A 60 -20.02 4.47 -1.16
N LYS A 61 -19.62 5.35 -0.24
CA LYS A 61 -20.40 6.53 0.17
C LYS A 61 -20.33 7.69 -0.83
N LYS A 62 -19.33 7.72 -1.71
CA LYS A 62 -19.12 8.79 -2.68
C LYS A 62 -19.48 8.38 -4.10
N ASP A 63 -19.17 7.16 -4.49
CA ASP A 63 -19.46 6.62 -5.82
C ASP A 63 -19.60 5.08 -5.77
N PRO A 64 -20.81 4.52 -5.95
CA PRO A 64 -21.04 3.06 -5.88
C PRO A 64 -20.23 2.27 -6.92
N ILE A 65 -19.80 2.90 -8.02
CA ILE A 65 -19.13 2.21 -9.14
C ILE A 65 -17.68 1.87 -8.77
N GLN A 66 -16.96 2.76 -8.08
CA GLN A 66 -15.59 2.49 -7.60
C GLN A 66 -15.51 1.43 -6.49
N ALA A 67 -16.63 1.10 -5.85
CA ALA A 67 -16.65 0.09 -4.79
C ALA A 67 -16.67 -1.36 -5.29
N SER A 68 -16.86 -1.55 -6.60
CA SER A 68 -16.95 -2.87 -7.23
C SER A 68 -15.68 -3.26 -8.01
N GLU A 69 -14.67 -2.39 -8.03
CA GLU A 69 -13.32 -2.65 -8.55
C GLU A 69 -12.40 -3.13 -7.41
#